data_AF-A0A510BH56-F1
#
_entry.id   AF-A0A510BH56-F1
#
_cell.length_a   1.000
_cell.length_b   1.000
_cell.length_c   1.000
_cell.angle_alpha   90.00
_cell.angle_beta   90.00
_cell.angle_gamma   90.00
#
_symmetry.space_group_name_H-M   'P 1'
#
loop_
_entity.id
_entity.type
_entity.pdbx_description
1 polymer ?
#
loop_
_entity_poly.entity_id
_entity_poly.type
_entity_poly.pdbx_seq_one_letter_code
_entity_poly.pdbx_strand_id
1 'polypeptide(L)'
;MIWKREYINNKLEGHHLFLILTSIFIVLTSVSYYTGILVLFSALVFYISFVVGKRLYSILELDSLLNETNLQISKSKNRHKINYLKHYIFGLTLMIIGLFFLVLDILWAGGVPLFDLTSKKFLSPFYTMLSRLLILGWAIVVASNLSLDKIRAIIYSLIFSSVVMLLGYRTSVVVLLMSTLFVLYYTNRIKNRELLLFASGIFILLLLLSIIKLKILGSGGIPLLSRMDLTMSVLDIIVHNFNGVFNGYLIYCAIYSYFGMAPGPRTVVANTLGIQGVTITPTIFGGVIGDYGILGIVPYFGILGIFMGFLYRIAESFKGIYLGVYAVMLSYLLVAIETGILDLDVILYYIFGFLLCVYILIKKYRLYFKVKNPIDILIKKE
;
A
#
# COMPACT_ATOMS: atom_id res chain seq x y z
N MET A 1 10.95 32.18 -14.70
CA MET A 1 9.47 32.31 -14.64
C MET A 1 8.71 30.96 -14.56
N ILE A 2 9.40 29.82 -14.45
CA ILE A 2 8.80 28.46 -14.45
C ILE A 2 8.37 28.00 -13.04
N TRP A 3 8.96 28.57 -11.99
CA TRP A 3 8.69 28.20 -10.59
C TRP A 3 7.34 28.68 -10.02
N LYS A 4 6.67 29.65 -10.65
CA LYS A 4 5.45 30.26 -10.09
C LYS A 4 4.15 29.58 -10.54
N ARG A 5 4.20 28.63 -11.50
CA ARG A 5 3.02 27.89 -11.98
C ARG A 5 2.76 26.55 -11.29
N GLU A 6 3.74 25.97 -10.58
CA GLU A 6 3.55 24.68 -9.88
C GLU A 6 2.68 24.79 -8.62
N TYR A 7 2.59 25.96 -8.00
CA TYR A 7 1.87 26.14 -6.73
C TYR A 7 0.33 26.20 -6.84
N ILE A 8 -0.23 26.26 -8.05
CA ILE A 8 -1.67 26.56 -8.26
C ILE A 8 -2.52 25.28 -8.36
N ASN A 9 -1.92 24.09 -8.37
CA ASN A 9 -2.65 22.81 -8.29
C ASN A 9 -1.95 21.84 -7.33
N ASN A 10 -1.76 22.26 -6.07
CA ASN A 10 -1.18 21.40 -5.03
C ASN A 10 -2.11 20.20 -4.78
N LYS A 11 -1.83 19.09 -5.47
CA LYS A 11 -2.37 17.79 -5.12
C LYS A 11 -1.84 17.42 -3.74
N LEU A 12 -2.74 17.03 -2.85
CA LEU A 12 -2.39 16.22 -1.68
C LEU A 12 -1.64 14.97 -2.15
N GLU A 13 -0.41 14.83 -1.68
CA GLU A 13 0.45 13.70 -1.97
C GLU A 13 0.44 12.71 -0.80
N GLY A 14 0.91 11.48 -1.05
CA GLY A 14 0.93 10.42 -0.05
C GLY A 14 1.65 10.79 1.25
N HIS A 15 2.73 11.58 1.17
CA HIS A 15 3.50 12.00 2.34
C HIS A 15 2.77 13.04 3.22
N HIS A 16 1.96 13.92 2.62
CA HIS A 16 1.05 14.79 3.38
C HIS A 16 -0.04 13.99 4.08
N LEU A 17 -0.64 13.03 3.39
CA LEU A 17 -1.69 12.16 3.97
C LEU A 17 -1.15 11.32 5.13
N PHE A 18 0.07 10.79 5.00
CA PHE A 18 0.72 10.03 6.07
C PHE A 18 0.95 10.89 7.32
N LEU A 19 1.48 12.11 7.16
CA LEU A 19 1.69 13.04 8.27
C LEU A 19 0.38 13.46 8.95
N ILE A 20 -0.65 13.77 8.16
CA ILE A 20 -1.97 14.17 8.69
C ILE A 20 -2.59 13.01 9.47
N LEU A 21 -2.58 11.80 8.90
CA LEU A 21 -3.22 10.65 9.54
C LEU A 21 -2.50 10.22 10.82
N THR A 22 -1.17 10.24 10.83
CA THR A 22 -0.36 9.98 12.05
C THR A 22 -0.63 11.02 13.13
N SER A 23 -0.71 12.30 12.76
CA SER A 23 -1.05 13.39 13.71
C SER A 23 -2.45 13.20 14.30
N ILE A 24 -3.45 12.88 13.47
CA ILE A 24 -4.81 12.57 13.93
C ILE A 24 -4.80 11.37 14.88
N PHE A 25 -4.03 10.33 14.57
CA PHE A 25 -3.95 9.14 15.41
C PHE A 25 -3.43 9.45 16.80
N ILE A 26 -2.39 10.29 16.92
CA ILE A 26 -1.83 10.69 18.22
C ILE A 26 -2.83 11.53 19.01
N VAL A 27 -3.54 12.46 18.36
CA VAL A 27 -4.53 13.32 19.04
C VAL A 27 -5.73 12.51 19.55
N LEU A 28 -6.11 11.46 18.82
CA LEU A 28 -7.28 10.64 19.17
C LEU A 28 -6.97 9.53 20.19
N THR A 29 -5.71 9.28 20.53
CA THR A 29 -5.32 8.15 21.38
C THR A 29 -4.60 8.56 22.65
N SER A 30 -4.75 7.75 23.69
CA SER A 30 -4.13 7.95 24.99
C SER A 30 -2.71 7.34 25.02
N VAL A 31 -1.72 8.12 24.55
CA VAL A 31 -0.31 7.68 24.46
C VAL A 31 0.61 8.58 25.27
N SER A 32 1.69 8.01 25.81
CA SER A 32 2.74 8.81 26.47
C SER A 32 3.32 9.87 25.52
N TYR A 33 3.72 11.01 26.10
CA TYR A 33 4.33 12.09 25.34
C TYR A 33 5.59 11.65 24.59
N TYR A 34 6.39 10.76 25.18
CA TYR A 34 7.61 10.23 24.58
C TYR A 34 7.31 9.46 23.29
N THR A 35 6.38 8.51 23.34
CA THR A 35 5.99 7.70 22.19
C THR A 35 5.32 8.56 21.11
N GLY A 36 4.49 9.54 21.51
CA GLY A 36 3.89 10.51 20.58
C GLY A 36 4.93 11.33 19.80
N ILE A 37 5.95 11.87 20.49
CA ILE A 37 7.05 12.62 19.85
C ILE A 37 7.81 11.72 18.87
N LEU A 38 8.07 10.48 19.25
CA LEU A 38 8.80 9.52 18.42
C LEU A 38 8.01 9.16 17.15
N VAL A 39 6.70 8.97 17.25
CA VAL A 39 5.83 8.76 16.07
C VAL A 39 5.84 10.00 15.16
N LEU A 40 5.74 11.22 15.70
CA LEU A 40 5.85 12.43 14.88
C LEU A 40 7.22 12.56 14.21
N PHE A 41 8.30 12.26 14.93
CA PHE A 41 9.65 12.25 14.38
C PHE A 41 9.77 11.27 13.22
N SER A 42 9.25 10.05 13.37
CA SER A 42 9.25 9.06 12.29
C SER A 42 8.46 9.51 11.05
N ALA A 43 7.31 10.16 11.24
CA ALA A 43 6.52 10.73 10.15
C ALA A 43 7.25 11.89 9.45
N LEU A 44 8.01 12.70 10.20
CA LEU A 44 8.84 13.77 9.66
C LEU A 44 10.02 13.22 8.85
N VAL A 45 10.71 12.18 9.36
CA VAL A 45 11.76 11.48 8.62
C VAL A 45 11.21 10.92 7.30
N PHE A 46 10.05 10.27 7.33
CA PHE A 46 9.38 9.78 6.13
C PHE A 46 9.07 10.91 5.15
N TYR A 47 8.55 12.04 5.64
CA TYR A 47 8.22 13.23 4.85
C TYR A 47 9.45 13.75 4.09
N ILE A 48 10.55 14.03 4.80
CA ILE A 48 11.78 14.55 4.18
C ILE A 48 12.31 13.55 3.15
N SER A 49 12.35 12.28 3.53
CA SER A 49 12.87 11.20 2.68
C SER A 49 12.05 10.99 1.42
N PHE A 50 10.73 11.18 1.49
CA PHE A 50 9.85 11.17 0.32
C PHE A 50 10.21 12.28 -0.67
N VAL A 51 10.45 13.51 -0.18
CA VAL A 51 10.89 14.62 -1.04
C VAL A 51 12.24 14.31 -1.69
N VAL A 52 13.18 13.70 -0.95
CA VAL A 52 14.46 13.24 -1.49
C VAL A 52 14.26 12.20 -2.60
N GLY A 53 13.39 11.21 -2.39
CA GLY A 53 13.06 10.19 -3.40
C GLY A 53 12.51 10.78 -4.71
N LYS A 54 11.68 11.82 -4.61
CA LYS A 54 11.18 12.55 -5.79
C LYS A 54 12.29 13.29 -6.52
N ARG A 55 13.22 13.90 -5.80
CA ARG A 55 14.39 14.57 -6.40
C ARG A 55 15.30 13.56 -7.08
N LEU A 56 15.46 12.37 -6.50
CA LEU A 56 16.26 11.28 -7.08
C LEU A 56 15.75 10.89 -8.48
N TYR A 57 14.43 10.86 -8.69
CA TYR A 57 13.85 10.64 -10.02
C TYR A 57 14.27 11.68 -11.06
N SER A 58 14.28 12.95 -10.66
CA SER A 58 14.70 14.06 -11.53
C SER A 58 16.19 14.05 -11.81
N ILE A 59 17.03 13.77 -10.81
CA ILE A 59 18.49 13.64 -10.96
C ILE A 59 18.83 12.47 -11.90
N LEU A 60 18.08 11.39 -11.81
CA LEU A 60 18.20 10.25 -12.71
C LEU A 60 17.56 10.51 -14.08
N GLU A 61 17.16 11.74 -14.41
CA GLU A 61 16.63 12.19 -15.71
C GLU A 61 15.67 11.19 -16.36
N LEU A 62 14.80 10.56 -15.57
CA LEU A 62 13.88 9.54 -16.09
C LEU A 62 12.80 10.12 -17.01
N ASP A 63 12.61 11.44 -16.97
CA ASP A 63 11.77 12.19 -17.91
C ASP A 63 12.29 12.10 -19.36
N SER A 64 13.60 11.96 -19.55
CA SER A 64 14.19 11.74 -20.89
C SER A 64 13.67 10.46 -21.53
N LEU A 65 13.38 9.42 -20.73
CA LEU A 65 12.86 8.14 -21.20
C LEU A 65 11.47 8.29 -21.80
N LEU A 66 10.62 9.12 -21.19
CA LEU A 66 9.32 9.47 -21.76
C LEU A 66 9.50 10.22 -23.08
N ASN A 67 10.36 11.23 -23.11
CA ASN A 67 10.58 12.05 -24.31
C ASN A 67 11.20 11.25 -25.46
N GLU A 68 12.18 10.39 -25.20
CA GLU A 68 12.75 9.49 -26.20
C GLU A 68 11.76 8.47 -26.71
N THR A 69 10.91 7.90 -25.84
CA THR A 69 9.82 7.04 -26.31
C THR A 69 8.87 7.83 -27.20
N ASN A 70 8.50 9.07 -26.84
CA ASN A 70 7.65 9.95 -27.65
C ASN A 70 8.30 10.39 -28.97
N LEU A 71 9.62 10.60 -29.00
CA LEU A 71 10.37 10.95 -30.21
C LEU A 71 10.55 9.74 -31.14
N GLN A 72 10.81 8.54 -30.60
CA GLN A 72 10.78 7.29 -31.38
C GLN A 72 9.36 6.98 -31.88
N ILE A 73 8.31 7.34 -31.13
CA ILE A 73 6.90 7.26 -31.55
C ILE A 73 6.65 8.12 -32.80
N SER A 74 7.31 9.28 -32.94
CA SER A 74 7.15 10.14 -34.11
C SER A 74 7.84 9.61 -35.37
N LYS A 75 8.87 8.75 -35.23
CA LYS A 75 9.63 8.17 -36.36
C LYS A 75 9.29 6.72 -36.68
N SER A 76 8.66 5.99 -35.76
CA SER A 76 8.33 4.57 -35.91
C SER A 76 6.86 4.33 -35.59
N LYS A 77 6.03 4.24 -36.64
CA LYS A 77 4.74 3.55 -36.56
C LYS A 77 5.01 2.14 -35.97
N ASN A 78 4.51 1.90 -34.75
CA ASN A 78 4.25 0.59 -34.13
C ASN A 78 5.20 -0.11 -33.13
N ARG A 79 6.30 0.45 -32.58
CA ARG A 79 7.13 -0.37 -31.65
C ARG A 79 7.14 -0.05 -30.16
N HIS A 80 6.89 1.17 -29.68
CA HIS A 80 6.98 1.43 -28.23
C HIS A 80 5.90 2.39 -27.68
N LYS A 81 4.62 2.07 -27.87
CA LYS A 81 3.56 2.60 -26.99
C LYS A 81 3.65 1.90 -25.64
N ILE A 82 3.54 2.63 -24.51
CA ILE A 82 3.17 2.02 -23.23
C ILE A 82 1.88 1.26 -23.50
N ASN A 83 1.97 -0.07 -23.44
CA ASN A 83 0.87 -0.91 -23.88
C ASN A 83 -0.12 -1.07 -22.72
N TYR A 84 -0.97 -0.06 -22.57
CA TYR A 84 -2.05 -0.06 -21.57
C TYR A 84 -2.96 -1.29 -21.71
N LEU A 85 -3.08 -1.87 -22.91
CA LEU A 85 -3.83 -3.11 -23.13
C LEU A 85 -3.13 -4.30 -22.44
N LYS A 86 -1.81 -4.43 -22.55
CA LYS A 86 -1.05 -5.47 -21.80
C LYS A 86 -1.19 -5.26 -20.29
N HIS A 87 -1.12 -4.02 -19.83
CA HIS A 87 -1.30 -3.69 -18.42
C HIS A 87 -2.70 -4.05 -17.92
N TYR A 88 -3.72 -3.78 -18.74
CA TYR A 88 -5.11 -4.13 -18.48
C TYR A 88 -5.33 -5.65 -18.44
N ILE A 89 -4.81 -6.40 -19.42
CA ILE A 89 -4.88 -7.88 -19.42
C ILE A 89 -4.21 -8.43 -18.18
N PHE A 90 -3.02 -7.92 -17.81
CA PHE A 90 -2.31 -8.35 -16.61
C PHE A 90 -3.15 -8.10 -15.35
N GLY A 91 -3.74 -6.92 -15.21
CA GLY A 91 -4.65 -6.61 -14.10
C GLY A 91 -5.87 -7.55 -14.04
N LEU A 92 -6.48 -7.86 -15.20
CA LEU A 92 -7.59 -8.82 -15.28
C LEU A 92 -7.16 -10.23 -14.88
N THR A 93 -5.98 -10.70 -15.30
CA THR A 93 -5.48 -12.03 -14.92
C THR A 93 -5.30 -12.14 -13.41
N LEU A 94 -4.71 -11.12 -12.76
CA LEU A 94 -4.57 -11.06 -11.31
C LEU A 94 -5.94 -11.06 -10.60
N MET A 95 -6.91 -10.32 -11.15
CA MET A 95 -8.26 -10.26 -10.60
C MET A 95 -8.97 -11.62 -10.65
N ILE A 96 -8.87 -12.34 -11.78
CA ILE A 96 -9.46 -13.68 -11.94
C ILE A 96 -8.81 -14.68 -10.99
N ILE A 97 -7.47 -14.67 -10.89
CA ILE A 97 -6.74 -15.53 -9.95
C ILE A 97 -7.19 -15.24 -8.51
N GLY A 98 -7.26 -13.96 -8.12
CA GLY A 98 -7.71 -13.58 -6.78
C GLY A 98 -9.14 -14.02 -6.48
N LEU A 99 -10.06 -13.92 -7.45
CA LEU A 99 -11.44 -14.37 -7.29
C LEU A 99 -11.53 -15.89 -7.17
N PHE A 100 -10.75 -16.63 -7.98
CA PHE A 100 -10.68 -18.09 -7.90
C PHE A 100 -10.20 -18.56 -6.53
N PHE A 101 -9.12 -17.98 -6.00
CA PHE A 101 -8.62 -18.34 -4.67
C PHE A 101 -9.53 -17.88 -3.53
N LEU A 102 -10.28 -16.79 -3.70
CA LEU A 102 -11.30 -16.39 -2.73
C LEU A 102 -12.39 -17.46 -2.58
N VAL A 103 -12.86 -18.01 -3.70
CA VAL A 103 -13.87 -19.10 -3.69
C VAL A 103 -13.28 -20.35 -3.04
N LEU A 104 -12.04 -20.73 -3.39
CA LEU A 104 -11.37 -21.88 -2.77
C LEU A 104 -11.19 -21.71 -1.26
N ASP A 105 -10.86 -20.51 -0.79
CA ASP A 105 -10.66 -20.25 0.66
C ASP A 105 -11.99 -20.35 1.43
N ILE A 106 -13.10 -19.90 0.84
CA ILE A 106 -14.44 -20.06 1.43
C ILE A 106 -14.83 -21.54 1.47
N LEU A 107 -14.59 -22.29 0.39
CA LEU A 107 -14.86 -23.72 0.35
C LEU A 107 -14.02 -24.49 1.36
N TRP A 108 -12.74 -24.11 1.52
CA TRP A 108 -11.83 -24.70 2.50
C TRP A 108 -12.25 -24.43 3.95
N ALA A 109 -12.69 -23.20 4.25
CA ALA A 109 -13.17 -22.83 5.57
C ALA A 109 -14.50 -23.50 5.96
N GLY A 110 -15.21 -24.13 5.01
CA GLY A 110 -16.48 -24.82 5.25
C GLY A 110 -17.67 -23.90 5.55
N GLY A 111 -17.51 -22.59 5.36
CA GLY A 111 -18.50 -21.57 5.69
C GLY A 111 -18.03 -20.17 5.30
N VAL A 112 -18.93 -19.18 5.34
CA VAL A 112 -18.59 -17.79 5.01
C VAL A 112 -18.11 -17.07 6.27
N PRO A 113 -16.82 -16.68 6.36
CA PRO A 113 -16.24 -16.08 7.58
C PRO A 113 -16.91 -14.79 8.05
N LEU A 114 -17.62 -14.09 7.15
CA LEU A 114 -18.38 -12.90 7.50
C LEU A 114 -19.57 -13.21 8.44
N PHE A 115 -20.23 -14.36 8.25
CA PHE A 115 -21.42 -14.75 9.01
C PHE A 115 -21.08 -15.68 10.17
N ASP A 116 -20.02 -16.48 10.05
CA ASP A 116 -19.53 -17.34 11.12
C ASP A 116 -18.07 -17.01 11.47
N LEU A 117 -17.88 -16.45 12.66
CA LEU A 117 -16.57 -16.07 13.20
C LEU A 117 -15.68 -17.29 13.47
N THR A 118 -16.25 -18.49 13.60
CA THR A 118 -15.47 -19.71 13.80
C THR A 118 -14.81 -20.18 12.51
N SER A 119 -15.52 -20.09 11.37
CA SER A 119 -14.97 -20.39 10.03
C SER A 119 -13.74 -19.54 9.70
N LYS A 120 -13.65 -18.34 10.27
CA LYS A 120 -12.49 -17.45 10.10
C LYS A 120 -11.18 -18.07 10.60
N LYS A 121 -11.22 -18.94 11.61
CA LYS A 121 -10.02 -19.61 12.14
C LYS A 121 -9.49 -20.70 11.20
N PHE A 122 -10.34 -21.22 10.31
CA PHE A 122 -10.01 -22.29 9.38
C PHE A 122 -9.58 -21.77 8.00
N LEU A 123 -9.58 -20.45 7.79
CA LEU A 123 -9.05 -19.85 6.57
C LEU A 123 -7.58 -20.21 6.40
N SER A 124 -7.23 -20.59 5.18
CA SER A 124 -5.85 -20.90 4.87
C SER A 124 -5.09 -19.59 4.63
N PRO A 125 -3.97 -19.34 5.32
CA PRO A 125 -3.19 -18.11 5.09
C PRO A 125 -2.73 -17.97 3.63
N PHE A 126 -2.44 -19.10 2.98
CA PHE A 126 -1.99 -19.15 1.59
C PHE A 126 -3.09 -18.77 0.59
N TYR A 127 -4.31 -19.32 0.68
CA TYR A 127 -5.39 -18.92 -0.23
C TYR A 127 -5.89 -17.52 0.09
N THR A 128 -5.94 -17.12 1.37
CA THR A 128 -6.24 -15.72 1.74
C THR A 128 -5.23 -14.76 1.09
N MET A 129 -3.92 -15.06 1.12
CA MET A 129 -2.90 -14.24 0.47
C MET A 129 -3.15 -14.09 -1.03
N LEU A 130 -3.41 -15.22 -1.73
CA LEU A 130 -3.67 -15.21 -3.16
C LEU A 130 -4.99 -14.51 -3.52
N SER A 131 -6.00 -14.62 -2.66
CA SER A 131 -7.28 -13.91 -2.86
C SER A 131 -7.10 -12.38 -2.89
N ARG A 132 -6.14 -11.86 -2.10
CA ARG A 132 -5.84 -10.43 -2.04
C ARG A 132 -5.19 -9.89 -3.32
N LEU A 133 -4.72 -10.75 -4.23
CA LEU A 133 -4.33 -10.33 -5.60
C LEU A 133 -5.47 -9.65 -6.35
N LEU A 134 -6.73 -9.90 -5.97
CA LEU A 134 -7.89 -9.19 -6.51
C LEU A 134 -7.77 -7.67 -6.29
N ILE A 135 -7.29 -7.24 -5.13
CA ILE A 135 -7.10 -5.82 -4.78
C ILE A 135 -6.10 -5.18 -5.75
N LEU A 136 -4.96 -5.85 -5.96
CA LEU A 136 -3.91 -5.37 -6.87
C LEU A 136 -4.38 -5.37 -8.33
N GLY A 137 -5.00 -6.47 -8.76
CA GLY A 137 -5.52 -6.62 -10.12
C GLY A 137 -6.53 -5.54 -10.46
N TRP A 138 -7.49 -5.29 -9.56
CA TRP A 138 -8.51 -4.25 -9.76
C TRP A 138 -7.90 -2.84 -9.83
N ALA A 139 -6.96 -2.50 -8.95
CA ALA A 139 -6.28 -1.20 -9.00
C ALA A 139 -5.54 -0.98 -10.32
N ILE A 140 -4.86 -2.02 -10.85
CA ILE A 140 -4.18 -1.97 -12.15
C ILE A 140 -5.19 -1.83 -13.30
N VAL A 141 -6.33 -2.52 -13.25
CA VAL A 141 -7.40 -2.42 -14.26
C VAL A 141 -7.92 -0.98 -14.33
N VAL A 142 -8.26 -0.38 -13.20
CA VAL A 142 -8.74 1.01 -13.14
C VAL A 142 -7.66 1.98 -13.62
N ALA A 143 -6.38 1.74 -13.28
CA ALA A 143 -5.27 2.61 -13.67
C ALA A 143 -4.90 2.50 -15.15
N SER A 144 -5.19 1.36 -15.79
CA SER A 144 -4.86 1.09 -17.19
C SER A 144 -6.00 1.45 -18.13
N ASN A 145 -7.25 1.41 -17.65
CA ASN A 145 -8.42 1.70 -18.46
C ASN A 145 -8.84 3.18 -18.36
N LEU A 146 -8.24 3.99 -19.25
CA LEU A 146 -8.46 5.43 -19.33
C LEU A 146 -9.88 5.82 -19.78
N SER A 147 -10.69 4.91 -20.32
CA SER A 147 -12.07 5.20 -20.74
C SER A 147 -13.15 4.80 -19.72
N LEU A 148 -12.79 4.16 -18.60
CA LEU A 148 -13.78 3.89 -17.54
C LEU A 148 -14.27 5.17 -16.87
N ASP A 149 -15.59 5.35 -16.82
CA ASP A 149 -16.21 6.44 -16.08
C ASP A 149 -15.94 6.33 -14.58
N LYS A 150 -15.80 7.49 -13.91
CA LYS A 150 -15.62 7.59 -12.45
C LYS A 150 -16.68 6.80 -11.68
N ILE A 151 -17.95 6.93 -12.08
CA ILE A 151 -19.08 6.28 -11.40
C ILE A 151 -18.98 4.75 -11.52
N ARG A 152 -18.69 4.24 -12.72
CA ARG A 152 -18.53 2.79 -12.94
C ARG A 152 -17.37 2.22 -12.12
N ALA A 153 -16.24 2.93 -12.07
CA ALA A 153 -15.11 2.51 -11.25
C ALA A 153 -15.46 2.41 -9.76
N ILE A 154 -16.26 3.33 -9.24
CA ILE A 154 -16.74 3.33 -7.84
C ILE A 154 -17.78 2.22 -7.59
N ILE A 155 -18.72 2.00 -8.51
CA ILE A 155 -19.72 0.93 -8.37
C ILE A 155 -19.05 -0.44 -8.39
N TYR A 156 -18.14 -0.67 -9.34
CA TYR A 156 -17.40 -1.92 -9.41
C TYR A 156 -16.49 -2.11 -8.21
N SER A 157 -15.85 -1.04 -7.70
CA SER A 157 -15.05 -1.15 -6.48
C SER A 157 -15.91 -1.53 -5.27
N LEU A 158 -17.13 -0.98 -5.15
CA LEU A 158 -18.07 -1.39 -4.10
C LEU A 158 -18.45 -2.87 -4.23
N ILE A 159 -18.78 -3.35 -5.43
CA ILE A 159 -19.12 -4.77 -5.67
C ILE A 159 -17.94 -5.68 -5.28
N PHE A 160 -16.73 -5.38 -5.77
CA PHE A 160 -15.55 -6.18 -5.44
C PHE A 160 -15.19 -6.09 -3.95
N SER A 161 -15.41 -4.94 -3.32
CA SER A 161 -15.22 -4.78 -1.89
C SER A 161 -16.18 -5.67 -1.09
N SER A 162 -17.44 -5.80 -1.52
CA SER A 162 -18.42 -6.71 -0.90
C SER A 162 -18.01 -8.17 -1.05
N VAL A 163 -17.47 -8.57 -2.20
CA VAL A 163 -16.95 -9.93 -2.42
C VAL A 163 -15.77 -10.22 -1.50
N VAL A 164 -14.80 -9.30 -1.41
CA VAL A 164 -13.65 -9.43 -0.49
C VAL A 164 -14.10 -9.45 0.97
N MET A 165 -15.17 -8.72 1.31
CA MET A 165 -15.72 -8.68 2.67
C MET A 165 -16.24 -10.05 3.14
N LEU A 166 -16.57 -10.98 2.23
CA LEU A 166 -16.99 -12.34 2.58
C LEU A 166 -15.95 -13.09 3.44
N LEU A 167 -14.65 -12.80 3.24
CA LEU A 167 -13.55 -13.35 4.04
C LEU A 167 -13.49 -12.76 5.46
N GLY A 168 -14.31 -11.75 5.77
CA GLY A 168 -14.35 -11.13 7.10
C GLY A 168 -13.13 -10.25 7.43
N TYR A 169 -12.37 -9.80 6.41
CA TYR A 169 -11.23 -8.89 6.57
C TYR A 169 -11.60 -7.44 6.19
N ARG A 170 -11.71 -6.59 7.21
CA ARG A 170 -12.05 -5.16 7.02
C ARG A 170 -10.95 -4.37 6.33
N THR A 171 -9.69 -4.63 6.65
CA THR A 171 -8.53 -3.91 6.10
C THR A 171 -8.47 -4.06 4.58
N SER A 172 -8.69 -5.27 4.08
CA SER A 172 -8.72 -5.58 2.64
C SER A 172 -9.78 -4.76 1.88
N VAL A 173 -10.96 -4.57 2.49
CA VAL A 173 -12.03 -3.72 1.94
C VAL A 173 -11.59 -2.25 1.87
N VAL A 174 -11.03 -1.73 2.97
CA VAL A 174 -10.55 -0.34 3.03
C VAL A 174 -9.46 -0.08 2.01
N VAL A 175 -8.50 -1.00 1.88
CA VAL A 175 -7.40 -0.87 0.92
C VAL A 175 -7.90 -0.91 -0.52
N LEU A 176 -8.87 -1.77 -0.85
CA LEU A 176 -9.46 -1.80 -2.19
C LEU A 176 -10.15 -0.46 -2.51
N LEU A 177 -10.97 0.06 -1.59
CA LEU A 177 -11.65 1.34 -1.81
C LEU A 177 -10.66 2.51 -1.89
N MET A 178 -9.71 2.60 -0.96
CA MET A 178 -8.68 3.65 -0.95
C MET A 178 -7.78 3.61 -2.19
N SER A 179 -7.37 2.42 -2.63
CA SER A 179 -6.51 2.30 -3.81
C SER A 179 -7.24 2.77 -5.07
N THR A 180 -8.53 2.45 -5.22
CA THR A 180 -9.33 2.94 -6.35
C THR A 180 -9.50 4.46 -6.32
N LEU A 181 -9.71 5.05 -5.14
CA LEU A 181 -9.75 6.50 -4.98
C LEU A 181 -8.41 7.15 -5.36
N PHE A 182 -7.28 6.59 -4.93
CA PHE A 182 -5.97 7.11 -5.31
C PHE A 182 -5.70 7.00 -6.81
N VAL A 183 -6.07 5.89 -7.44
CA VAL A 183 -5.95 5.77 -8.90
C VAL A 183 -6.77 6.85 -9.60
N LEU A 184 -8.03 7.06 -9.20
CA LEU A 184 -8.90 8.09 -9.79
C LEU A 184 -8.37 9.52 -9.53
N TYR A 185 -7.78 9.74 -8.36
CA TYR A 185 -7.19 11.02 -7.98
C TYR A 185 -5.92 11.34 -8.78
N TYR A 186 -4.97 10.40 -8.88
CA TYR A 186 -3.73 10.61 -9.63
C TYR A 186 -3.93 10.57 -11.16
N THR A 187 -5.03 9.99 -11.65
CA THR A 187 -5.46 10.13 -13.05
C THR A 187 -6.19 11.45 -13.35
N ASN A 188 -6.29 12.38 -12.38
CA ASN A 188 -6.99 13.68 -12.49
C ASN A 188 -8.51 13.57 -12.71
N ARG A 189 -9.14 12.46 -12.35
CA ARG A 189 -10.60 12.29 -12.48
C ARG A 189 -11.38 12.82 -11.27
N ILE A 190 -10.69 13.06 -10.16
CA ILE A 190 -11.26 13.49 -8.88
C ILE A 190 -10.45 14.67 -8.34
N LYS A 191 -11.13 15.69 -7.79
CA LYS A 191 -10.50 16.86 -7.14
C LYS A 191 -10.19 16.58 -5.66
N ASN A 192 -9.29 17.36 -5.05
CA ASN A 192 -8.93 17.22 -3.62
C ASN A 192 -10.16 17.19 -2.67
N ARG A 193 -11.17 18.03 -2.93
CA ARG A 193 -12.41 18.06 -2.12
C ARG A 193 -13.19 16.75 -2.19
N GLU A 194 -13.27 16.17 -3.38
CA GLU A 194 -13.98 14.90 -3.58
C GLU A 194 -13.20 13.74 -2.97
N LEU A 195 -11.86 13.76 -3.02
CA LEU A 195 -11.02 12.77 -2.33
C LEU A 195 -11.32 12.75 -0.83
N LEU A 196 -11.35 13.93 -0.18
CA LEU A 196 -11.68 14.07 1.23
C LEU A 196 -13.11 13.58 1.54
N LEU A 197 -14.08 13.92 0.68
CA LEU A 197 -15.47 13.49 0.84
C LEU A 197 -15.58 11.96 0.74
N PHE A 198 -15.00 11.33 -0.28
CA PHE A 198 -15.05 9.88 -0.41
C PHE A 198 -14.27 9.15 0.70
N ALA A 199 -13.12 9.68 1.12
CA ALA A 199 -12.37 9.13 2.25
C ALA A 199 -13.19 9.22 3.55
N SER A 200 -13.88 10.34 3.79
CA SER A 200 -14.80 10.49 4.93
C SER A 200 -15.99 9.53 4.83
N GLY A 201 -16.53 9.29 3.62
CA GLY A 201 -17.58 8.31 3.39
C GLY A 201 -17.15 6.88 3.72
N ILE A 202 -15.93 6.48 3.34
CA ILE A 202 -15.34 5.18 3.73
C ILE A 202 -15.24 5.09 5.26
N PHE A 203 -14.74 6.14 5.92
CA PHE A 203 -14.62 6.17 7.37
C PHE A 203 -15.96 6.03 8.09
N ILE A 204 -17.00 6.75 7.63
CA ILE A 204 -18.36 6.66 8.15
C ILE A 204 -18.93 5.25 7.94
N LEU A 205 -18.73 4.65 6.77
CA LEU A 205 -19.20 3.31 6.46
C LEU A 205 -18.57 2.27 7.41
N LEU A 206 -17.28 2.40 7.73
CA LEU A 206 -16.59 1.54 8.69
C LEU A 206 -17.09 1.73 10.13
N LEU A 207 -17.33 2.98 10.53
CA LEU A 207 -17.95 3.29 11.83
C LEU A 207 -19.31 2.61 11.96
N LEU A 208 -20.16 2.75 10.95
CA LEU A 208 -21.50 2.21 10.93
C LEU A 208 -21.48 0.67 10.99
N LEU A 209 -20.65 0.03 10.17
CA LEU A 209 -20.44 -1.43 10.20
C LEU A 209 -19.93 -1.91 11.57
N SER A 210 -19.06 -1.14 12.22
CA SER A 210 -18.50 -1.50 13.52
C SER A 210 -19.52 -1.35 14.65
N ILE A 211 -20.35 -0.31 14.63
CA ILE A 211 -21.44 -0.11 15.60
C ILE A 211 -22.50 -1.21 15.47
N ILE A 212 -22.90 -1.56 14.24
CA ILE A 212 -23.84 -2.67 14.01
C ILE A 212 -23.30 -3.96 14.61
N LYS A 213 -22.02 -4.26 14.35
CA LYS A 213 -21.39 -5.47 14.90
C LYS A 213 -21.38 -5.47 16.43
N LEU A 214 -21.07 -4.35 17.07
CA LEU A 214 -21.09 -4.25 18.54
C LEU A 214 -22.48 -4.50 19.12
N LYS A 215 -23.53 -3.93 18.51
CA LYS A 215 -24.92 -4.17 18.93
C LYS A 215 -25.30 -5.65 18.82
N ILE A 216 -24.83 -6.33 17.78
CA ILE A 216 -25.06 -7.77 17.59
C ILE A 216 -24.30 -8.61 18.64
N LEU A 217 -23.07 -8.22 19.00
CA LEU A 217 -22.24 -8.93 19.99
C LEU A 217 -22.51 -8.53 21.45
N GLY A 218 -23.36 -7.54 21.71
CA GLY A 218 -23.73 -7.12 23.07
C GLY A 218 -22.62 -6.44 23.88
N SER A 219 -21.52 -5.98 23.26
CA SER A 219 -20.46 -5.26 23.97
C SER A 219 -20.58 -3.74 23.78
N GLY A 220 -20.41 -2.97 24.86
CA GLY A 220 -20.43 -1.51 24.84
C GLY A 220 -19.15 -0.87 24.27
N GLY A 221 -19.24 0.40 23.84
CA GLY A 221 -18.09 1.24 23.43
C GLY A 221 -18.15 1.77 21.99
N ILE A 222 -17.24 2.70 21.66
CA ILE A 222 -16.97 3.12 20.27
C ILE A 222 -15.83 2.22 19.73
N PRO A 223 -16.12 1.29 18.81
CA PRO A 223 -15.23 0.15 18.50
C PRO A 223 -13.95 0.55 17.77
N LEU A 224 -13.94 1.71 17.11
CA LEU A 224 -12.77 2.22 16.40
C LEU A 224 -11.79 2.89 17.36
N LEU A 225 -12.27 3.77 18.25
CA LEU A 225 -11.42 4.44 19.25
C LEU A 225 -10.78 3.43 20.20
N SER A 226 -11.58 2.49 20.74
CA SER A 226 -11.06 1.45 21.62
C SER A 226 -9.97 0.59 20.96
N ARG A 227 -10.05 0.41 19.65
CA ARG A 227 -9.04 -0.33 18.89
C ARG A 227 -7.79 0.49 18.64
N MET A 228 -7.95 1.76 18.26
CA MET A 228 -6.82 2.68 18.10
C MET A 228 -6.05 2.81 19.42
N ASP A 229 -6.75 2.98 20.55
CA ASP A 229 -6.16 3.02 21.90
C ASP A 229 -5.44 1.71 22.25
N LEU A 230 -6.03 0.55 21.93
CA LEU A 230 -5.38 -0.73 22.15
C LEU A 230 -4.09 -0.88 21.31
N THR A 231 -4.10 -0.48 20.04
CA THR A 231 -2.90 -0.55 19.20
C THR A 231 -1.80 0.41 19.64
N MET A 232 -2.19 1.58 20.17
CA MET A 232 -1.26 2.60 20.60
C MET A 232 -0.72 2.37 22.01
N SER A 233 -1.50 1.78 22.92
CA SER A 233 -0.98 1.30 24.20
C SER A 233 0.02 0.15 24.01
N VAL A 234 -0.24 -0.74 23.05
CA VAL A 234 0.73 -1.78 22.66
C VAL A 234 2.01 -1.15 22.11
N LEU A 235 1.90 -0.12 21.26
CA LEU A 235 3.07 0.63 20.81
C LEU A 235 3.84 1.21 22.00
N ASP A 236 3.16 1.85 22.94
CA ASP A 236 3.76 2.47 24.11
C ASP A 236 4.54 1.45 24.97
N ILE A 237 3.98 0.25 25.17
CA ILE A 237 4.65 -0.85 25.87
C ILE A 237 5.90 -1.30 25.08
N ILE A 238 5.81 -1.42 23.76
CA ILE A 238 6.97 -1.81 22.94
C ILE A 238 8.10 -0.77 23.03
N VAL A 239 7.76 0.52 22.99
CA VAL A 239 8.75 1.61 23.07
C VAL A 239 9.49 1.59 24.41
N HIS A 240 8.79 1.37 25.52
CA HIS A 240 9.40 1.43 26.86
C HIS A 240 10.09 0.13 27.26
N ASN A 241 9.52 -1.02 26.91
CA ASN A 241 9.94 -2.32 27.47
C ASN A 241 10.60 -3.25 26.45
N PHE A 242 10.38 -3.07 25.14
CA PHE A 242 10.82 -4.01 24.09
C PHE A 242 11.61 -3.34 22.96
N ASN A 243 12.25 -2.21 23.24
CA ASN A 243 13.07 -1.46 22.30
C ASN A 243 14.26 -2.31 21.79
N GLY A 244 14.20 -2.75 20.53
CA GLY A 244 15.24 -3.54 19.87
C GLY A 244 15.38 -4.98 20.37
N VAL A 245 14.40 -5.50 21.12
CA VAL A 245 14.48 -6.84 21.70
C VAL A 245 14.31 -7.94 20.65
N PHE A 246 13.57 -7.68 19.58
CA PHE A 246 13.24 -8.70 18.59
C PHE A 246 14.32 -8.91 17.53
N ASN A 247 15.29 -8.01 17.36
CA ASN A 247 16.44 -8.17 16.44
C ASN A 247 16.08 -8.63 15.01
N GLY A 248 14.95 -8.17 14.46
CA GLY A 248 14.46 -8.57 13.13
C GLY A 248 13.62 -9.87 13.10
N TYR A 249 13.33 -10.45 14.25
CA TYR A 249 12.52 -11.66 14.37
C TYR A 249 11.07 -11.45 13.93
N LEU A 250 10.49 -10.26 14.08
CA LEU A 250 9.11 -10.03 13.63
C LEU A 250 9.01 -10.08 12.10
N ILE A 251 9.97 -9.50 11.38
CA ILE A 251 10.05 -9.62 9.92
C ILE A 251 10.32 -11.07 9.49
N TYR A 252 11.20 -11.78 10.20
CA TYR A 252 11.43 -13.21 9.98
C TYR A 252 10.12 -14.00 10.12
N CYS A 253 9.39 -13.81 11.22
CA CYS A 253 8.09 -14.44 11.45
C CYS A 253 7.04 -14.07 10.40
N ALA A 254 7.05 -12.83 9.89
CA ALA A 254 6.14 -12.43 8.82
C ALA A 254 6.30 -13.28 7.55
N ILE A 255 7.52 -13.72 7.23
CA ILE A 255 7.82 -14.55 6.07
C ILE A 255 7.60 -16.04 6.38
N TYR A 256 8.22 -16.53 7.45
CA TYR A 256 8.27 -17.97 7.76
C TYR A 256 6.96 -18.52 8.33
N SER A 257 6.08 -17.66 8.85
CA SER A 257 4.76 -18.10 9.32
C SER A 257 3.86 -18.66 8.23
N TYR A 258 3.99 -18.19 6.99
CA TYR A 258 3.23 -18.70 5.85
C TYR A 258 3.70 -20.08 5.38
N PHE A 259 4.95 -20.45 5.70
CA PHE A 259 5.48 -21.79 5.47
C PHE A 259 5.24 -22.74 6.64
N GLY A 260 4.52 -22.29 7.69
CA GLY A 260 4.28 -23.08 8.90
C GLY A 260 5.51 -23.25 9.79
N MET A 261 6.60 -22.51 9.53
CA MET A 261 7.89 -22.65 10.23
C MET A 261 8.02 -21.73 11.44
N ALA A 262 7.17 -20.72 11.57
CA ALA A 262 7.18 -19.77 12.69
C ALA A 262 5.76 -19.33 13.08
N PRO A 263 5.52 -18.91 14.33
CA PRO A 263 4.28 -18.24 14.69
C PRO A 263 4.15 -16.91 13.93
N GLY A 264 2.90 -16.50 13.65
CA GLY A 264 2.63 -15.21 13.02
C GLY A 264 3.18 -14.04 13.85
N PRO A 265 3.67 -12.96 13.22
CA PRO A 265 4.35 -11.87 13.92
C PRO A 265 3.45 -11.19 14.97
N ARG A 266 2.14 -11.10 14.71
CA ARG A 266 1.14 -10.58 15.67
C ARG A 266 0.95 -11.48 16.89
N THR A 267 1.15 -12.78 16.73
CA THR A 267 1.11 -13.76 17.82
C THR A 267 2.38 -13.67 18.66
N VAL A 268 3.53 -13.44 18.03
CA VAL A 268 4.80 -13.23 18.74
C VAL A 268 4.73 -11.99 19.63
N VAL A 269 4.21 -10.87 19.10
CA VAL A 269 3.99 -9.65 19.90
C VAL A 269 3.00 -9.91 21.05
N ALA A 270 1.90 -10.64 20.82
CA ALA A 270 0.97 -10.97 21.89
C ALA A 270 1.59 -11.82 23.00
N ASN A 271 2.33 -12.87 22.62
CA ASN A 271 2.98 -13.78 23.56
C ASN A 271 4.07 -13.08 24.38
N THR A 272 4.81 -12.15 23.78
CA THR A 272 5.83 -11.36 24.50
C THR A 272 5.23 -10.35 25.48
N LEU A 273 4.00 -9.88 25.21
CA LEU A 273 3.21 -9.12 26.17
C LEU A 273 2.52 -9.99 27.24
N GLY A 274 2.77 -11.30 27.25
CA GLY A 274 2.21 -12.25 28.21
C GLY A 274 0.76 -12.67 27.93
N ILE A 275 0.20 -12.33 26.76
CA ILE A 275 -1.19 -12.65 26.40
C ILE A 275 -1.20 -13.79 25.40
N GLN A 276 -1.47 -15.00 25.90
CA GLN A 276 -1.50 -16.21 25.08
C GLN A 276 -2.83 -16.39 24.35
N GLY A 277 -2.79 -17.01 23.17
CA GLY A 277 -3.99 -17.36 22.40
C GLY A 277 -4.66 -16.20 21.66
N VAL A 278 -4.07 -15.00 21.69
CA VAL A 278 -4.57 -13.82 20.95
C VAL A 278 -3.54 -13.34 19.95
N THR A 279 -3.98 -12.48 19.03
CA THR A 279 -3.09 -11.77 18.09
C THR A 279 -3.20 -10.29 18.38
N ILE A 280 -2.05 -9.64 18.55
CA ILE A 280 -1.97 -8.21 18.81
C ILE A 280 -1.20 -7.57 17.66
N THR A 281 -1.82 -6.57 17.04
CA THR A 281 -1.23 -5.83 15.93
C THR A 281 -0.34 -4.72 16.48
N PRO A 282 1.00 -4.77 16.30
CA PRO A 282 1.79 -3.57 16.46
C PRO A 282 1.52 -2.62 15.29
N THR A 283 1.60 -1.31 15.57
CA THR A 283 1.57 -0.29 14.51
C THR A 283 2.82 -0.42 13.62
N ILE A 284 2.84 0.28 12.47
CA ILE A 284 4.04 0.36 11.62
C ILE A 284 5.29 0.79 12.42
N PHE A 285 5.11 1.67 13.40
CA PHE A 285 6.17 2.13 14.29
C PHE A 285 6.61 1.03 15.27
N GLY A 286 5.64 0.32 15.86
CA GLY A 286 5.90 -0.72 16.86
C GLY A 286 6.70 -1.89 16.31
N GLY A 287 6.40 -2.33 15.08
CA GLY A 287 7.19 -3.38 14.43
C GLY A 287 8.66 -3.00 14.27
N VAL A 288 8.93 -1.76 13.83
CA VAL A 288 10.29 -1.25 13.60
C VAL A 288 11.05 -1.06 14.91
N ILE A 289 10.42 -0.45 15.91
CA ILE A 289 11.04 -0.19 17.22
C ILE A 289 11.27 -1.51 17.96
N GLY A 290 10.35 -2.47 17.84
CA GLY A 290 10.55 -3.81 18.39
C GLY A 290 11.76 -4.51 17.77
N ASP A 291 11.85 -4.54 16.43
CA ASP A 291 12.90 -5.28 15.73
C ASP A 291 14.27 -4.60 15.77
N TYR A 292 14.34 -3.29 15.58
CA TYR A 292 15.58 -2.56 15.35
C TYR A 292 15.85 -1.45 16.35
N GLY A 293 14.95 -1.28 17.31
CA GLY A 293 14.99 -0.21 18.28
C GLY A 293 14.67 1.17 17.70
N ILE A 294 14.74 2.18 18.58
CA ILE A 294 14.46 3.58 18.24
C ILE A 294 15.39 4.09 17.13
N LEU A 295 16.65 3.64 17.12
CA LEU A 295 17.61 4.00 16.08
C LEU A 295 17.20 3.47 14.69
N GLY A 296 16.46 2.36 14.63
CA GLY A 296 15.95 1.76 13.39
C GLY A 296 14.92 2.61 12.66
N ILE A 297 14.31 3.60 13.33
CA ILE A 297 13.31 4.51 12.74
C ILE A 297 13.88 5.27 11.55
N VAL A 298 15.08 5.84 11.72
CA VAL A 298 15.71 6.68 10.70
C VAL A 298 15.99 5.91 9.40
N PRO A 299 16.71 4.78 9.41
CA PRO A 299 16.96 4.02 8.18
C PRO A 299 15.65 3.43 7.62
N TYR A 300 14.74 2.94 8.45
CA TYR A 300 13.50 2.32 7.96
C TYR A 300 12.60 3.33 7.25
N PHE A 301 12.18 4.40 7.94
CA PHE A 301 11.31 5.42 7.34
C PHE A 301 12.05 6.27 6.30
N GLY A 302 13.38 6.36 6.41
CA GLY A 302 14.23 6.96 5.41
C GLY A 302 14.18 6.22 4.06
N ILE A 303 14.49 4.92 4.08
CA ILE A 303 14.46 4.08 2.87
C ILE A 303 13.03 3.99 2.33
N LEU A 304 12.05 3.76 3.20
CA LEU A 304 10.63 3.69 2.82
C LEU A 304 10.15 4.99 2.17
N GLY A 305 10.54 6.15 2.73
CA GLY A 305 10.23 7.47 2.19
C GLY A 305 10.84 7.67 0.81
N ILE A 306 12.15 7.45 0.65
CA ILE A 306 12.85 7.57 -0.64
C ILE A 306 12.19 6.68 -1.69
N PHE A 307 11.93 5.43 -1.33
CA PHE A 307 11.31 4.45 -2.22
C PHE A 307 9.90 4.88 -2.66
N MET A 308 9.04 5.28 -1.72
CA MET A 308 7.68 5.75 -2.03
C MET A 308 7.68 7.04 -2.85
N GLY A 309 8.60 7.96 -2.58
CA GLY A 309 8.76 9.21 -3.33
C GLY A 309 9.24 9.00 -4.77
N PHE A 310 10.16 8.06 -4.96
CA PHE A 310 10.63 7.66 -6.28
C PHE A 310 9.54 6.96 -7.09
N LEU A 311 8.85 5.99 -6.48
CA LEU A 311 7.75 5.26 -7.11
C LEU A 311 6.56 6.18 -7.45
N TYR A 312 6.28 7.19 -6.63
CA TYR A 312 5.27 8.20 -6.93
C TYR A 312 5.53 8.92 -8.25
N ARG A 313 6.77 9.39 -8.49
CA ARG A 313 7.12 10.06 -9.75
C ARG A 313 7.02 9.12 -10.94
N ILE A 314 7.46 7.88 -10.78
CA ILE A 314 7.27 6.83 -11.80
C ILE A 314 5.78 6.61 -12.11
N ALA A 315 4.94 6.52 -11.08
CA ALA A 315 3.50 6.28 -11.23
C ALA A 315 2.79 7.44 -11.94
N GLU A 316 3.16 8.69 -11.62
CA GLU A 316 2.65 9.89 -12.27
C GLU A 316 3.04 9.94 -13.76
N SER A 317 4.29 9.60 -14.06
CA SER A 317 4.87 9.63 -15.40
C SER A 317 4.38 8.51 -16.33
N PHE A 318 4.37 7.25 -15.87
CA PHE A 318 4.12 6.08 -16.73
C PHE A 318 2.68 5.52 -16.65
N LYS A 319 1.94 5.81 -15.58
CA LYS A 319 0.56 5.33 -15.34
C LYS A 319 0.40 3.80 -15.50
N GLY A 320 -0.84 3.29 -15.60
CA GLY A 320 -1.11 1.85 -15.76
C GLY A 320 -0.68 1.03 -14.54
N ILE A 321 0.11 -0.04 -14.74
CA ILE A 321 0.58 -0.93 -13.65
C ILE A 321 1.28 -0.11 -12.55
N TYR A 322 2.15 0.82 -12.90
CA TYR A 322 2.91 1.61 -11.92
C TYR A 322 1.99 2.40 -10.99
N LEU A 323 0.93 2.99 -11.56
CA LEU A 323 -0.05 3.73 -10.77
C LEU A 323 -0.94 2.81 -9.92
N GLY A 324 -1.38 1.68 -10.47
CA GLY A 324 -2.16 0.70 -9.72
C GLY A 324 -1.40 0.16 -8.51
N VAL A 325 -0.14 -0.22 -8.70
CA VAL A 325 0.75 -0.73 -7.65
C VAL A 325 1.02 0.36 -6.60
N TYR A 326 1.40 1.56 -7.03
CA TYR A 326 1.62 2.69 -6.13
C TYR A 326 0.39 3.00 -5.27
N ALA A 327 -0.81 3.00 -5.87
CA ALA A 327 -2.05 3.29 -5.16
C ALA A 327 -2.37 2.23 -4.08
N VAL A 328 -2.12 0.95 -4.37
CA VAL A 328 -2.28 -0.13 -3.39
C VAL A 328 -1.27 -0.01 -2.26
N MET A 329 0.00 0.24 -2.58
CA MET A 329 1.05 0.42 -1.58
C MET A 329 0.80 1.62 -0.68
N LEU A 330 0.38 2.76 -1.25
CA LEU A 330 0.01 3.95 -0.49
C LEU A 330 -1.20 3.68 0.43
N SER A 331 -2.18 2.92 -0.05
CA SER A 331 -3.36 2.54 0.76
C SER A 331 -2.94 1.66 1.94
N TYR A 332 -2.11 0.65 1.71
CA TYR A 332 -1.57 -0.18 2.79
C TYR A 332 -0.68 0.62 3.74
N LEU A 333 0.11 1.58 3.26
CA LEU A 333 0.93 2.44 4.11
C LEU A 333 0.08 3.24 5.10
N LEU A 334 -1.03 3.83 4.62
CA LEU A 334 -1.93 4.62 5.46
C LEU A 334 -2.68 3.75 6.47
N VAL A 335 -3.15 2.58 6.04
CA VAL A 335 -3.84 1.63 6.94
C VAL A 335 -2.87 1.02 7.97
N ALA A 336 -1.59 0.84 7.59
CA ALA A 336 -0.57 0.27 8.46
C ALA A 336 -0.21 1.14 9.67
N ILE A 337 -0.61 2.41 9.70
CA ILE A 337 -0.50 3.26 10.89
C ILE A 337 -1.24 2.60 12.07
N GLU A 338 -2.41 1.99 11.82
CA GLU A 338 -3.16 1.22 12.82
C GLU A 338 -2.71 -0.25 12.85
N THR A 339 -2.58 -0.90 11.69
CA THR A 339 -2.54 -2.38 11.62
C THR A 339 -1.16 -3.00 11.38
N GLY A 340 -0.13 -2.17 11.19
CA GLY A 340 1.24 -2.59 10.84
C GLY A 340 1.39 -3.13 9.40
N ILE A 341 2.64 -3.32 8.96
CA ILE A 341 3.03 -3.92 7.65
C ILE A 341 3.59 -5.35 7.84
N LEU A 342 3.03 -6.12 8.76
CA LEU A 342 3.57 -7.44 9.12
C LEU A 342 2.90 -8.62 8.38
N ASP A 343 2.01 -8.33 7.44
CA ASP A 343 1.39 -9.37 6.61
C ASP A 343 2.22 -9.60 5.32
N LEU A 344 2.48 -10.87 4.97
CA LEU A 344 3.35 -11.24 3.85
C LEU A 344 2.86 -10.70 2.50
N ASP A 345 1.56 -10.67 2.26
CA ASP A 345 0.97 -10.10 1.04
C ASP A 345 1.36 -8.62 0.87
N VAL A 346 1.38 -7.86 1.96
CA VAL A 346 1.80 -6.45 1.93
C VAL A 346 3.28 -6.37 1.58
N ILE A 347 4.13 -7.18 2.22
CA ILE A 347 5.56 -7.26 1.91
C ILE A 347 5.79 -7.58 0.42
N LEU A 348 5.04 -8.53 -0.14
CA LEU A 348 5.10 -8.88 -1.55
C LEU A 348 4.70 -7.71 -2.47
N TYR A 349 3.71 -6.90 -2.11
CA TYR A 349 3.38 -5.69 -2.88
C TYR A 349 4.51 -4.66 -2.88
N TYR A 350 5.20 -4.48 -1.73
CA TYR A 350 6.37 -3.60 -1.65
C TYR A 350 7.53 -4.13 -2.49
N ILE A 351 7.79 -5.44 -2.46
CA ILE A 351 8.79 -6.09 -3.34
C ILE A 351 8.42 -5.89 -4.81
N PHE A 352 7.15 -6.09 -5.17
CA PHE A 352 6.68 -5.88 -6.55
C PHE A 352 6.87 -4.43 -7.02
N GLY A 353 6.54 -3.46 -6.17
CA GLY A 353 6.82 -2.04 -6.44
C GLY A 353 8.32 -1.76 -6.61
N PHE A 354 9.18 -2.38 -5.81
CA PHE A 354 10.62 -2.27 -5.94
C PHE A 354 11.13 -2.84 -7.27
N LEU A 355 10.66 -4.02 -7.66
CA LEU A 355 11.01 -4.63 -8.95
C LEU A 355 10.60 -3.73 -10.13
N LEU A 356 9.47 -3.03 -10.04
CA LEU A 356 9.05 -2.07 -11.07
C LEU A 356 9.99 -0.86 -11.17
N CYS A 357 10.47 -0.34 -10.03
CA CYS A 357 11.48 0.71 -10.00
C CYS A 357 12.78 0.25 -10.68
N VAL A 358 13.27 -0.94 -10.32
CA VAL A 358 14.48 -1.53 -10.91
C VAL A 358 14.31 -1.76 -12.42
N TYR A 359 13.15 -2.28 -12.84
CA TYR A 359 12.84 -2.51 -14.25
C TYR A 359 12.95 -1.22 -15.09
N ILE A 360 12.42 -0.10 -14.58
CA ILE A 360 12.52 1.19 -15.28
C ILE A 360 13.97 1.67 -15.35
N LEU A 361 14.74 1.53 -14.27
CA LEU A 361 16.16 1.91 -14.26
C LEU A 361 16.97 1.11 -15.29
N ILE A 362 16.76 -0.21 -15.35
CA ILE A 362 17.40 -1.08 -16.34
C ILE A 362 16.99 -0.66 -17.75
N LYS A 363 15.70 -0.36 -17.96
CA LYS A 363 15.20 0.11 -19.26
C LYS A 363 15.87 1.42 -19.69
N LYS A 364 16.09 2.36 -18.76
CA LYS A 364 16.82 3.60 -19.02
C LYS A 364 18.26 3.30 -19.46
N TYR A 365 18.96 2.48 -18.68
CA TYR A 365 20.34 2.12 -18.97
C TYR A 365 20.49 1.46 -20.34
N ARG A 366 19.57 0.55 -20.68
CA ARG A 366 19.57 -0.13 -21.99
C ARG A 366 19.37 0.85 -23.16
N LEU A 367 18.51 1.85 -23.01
CA LEU A 367 18.29 2.87 -24.03
C LEU A 367 19.55 3.75 -24.20
N TYR A 368 20.14 4.18 -23.09
CA TYR A 368 21.38 4.97 -23.10
C TYR A 368 22.53 4.26 -23.83
N PHE A 369 22.74 2.96 -23.57
CA PHE A 369 23.75 2.17 -24.27
C PHE A 369 23.43 1.96 -25.76
N LYS A 370 22.16 1.81 -26.13
CA LYS A 370 21.76 1.65 -27.53
C LYS A 370 21.96 2.93 -28.35
N VAL A 371 21.81 4.10 -27.74
CA VAL A 371 22.11 5.40 -28.37
C VAL A 371 23.62 5.61 -28.52
N LYS A 372 24.44 5.08 -27.59
CA LYS A 372 25.90 5.27 -27.58
C LYS A 372 26.68 4.30 -28.47
N ASN A 373 26.11 3.17 -28.89
CA ASN A 373 26.71 2.28 -29.90
C ASN A 373 26.31 2.70 -31.32
N PRO A 374 27.15 3.45 -32.07
CA PRO A 374 26.83 3.95 -33.40
C PRO A 374 27.27 2.98 -34.51
N ILE A 375 27.51 1.70 -34.20
CA ILE A 375 28.00 0.72 -35.18
C ILE A 375 26.89 0.34 -36.17
N ASP A 376 25.61 0.44 -35.78
CA ASP A 376 24.47 0.11 -36.67
C ASP A 376 24.13 1.19 -37.70
N ILE A 377 24.76 2.38 -37.65
CA ILE A 377 24.51 3.47 -38.62
C ILE A 377 25.49 3.42 -39.80
N LEU A 378 26.66 2.80 -39.64
CA LEU A 378 27.67 2.69 -40.70
C LEU A 378 27.42 1.50 -41.64
N ILE A 379 26.83 0.40 -41.17
CA ILE A 379 26.63 -0.81 -41.99
C ILE A 379 25.45 -0.68 -42.98
N LYS A 380 24.63 0.37 -42.87
CA LYS A 380 23.49 0.60 -43.79
C LYS A 380 23.77 1.60 -44.91
N LYS A 381 25.04 1.98 -45.12
CA LYS A 381 25.46 2.95 -46.13
C LYS A 381 26.43 2.41 -47.17
N GLU A 382 26.67 1.09 -47.19
CA GLU A 382 27.37 0.41 -48.31
C GLU A 382 26.38 -0.38 -49.16
#